data_AF-A0A8S1HX78-F1
#
_entry.id   AF-A0A8S1HX78-F1
#
_cell.length_a   1.000
_cell.length_b   1.000
_cell.length_c   1.000
_cell.angle_alpha   90.00
_cell.angle_beta   90.00
_cell.angle_gamma   90.00
#
_symmetry.space_group_name_H-M   'P 1'
#
loop_
_entity.id
_entity.type
_entity.pdbx_description
1 polymer ?
#
loop_
_entity_poly.entity_id
_entity_poly.type
_entity_poly.pdbx_seq_one_letter_code
_entity_poly.pdbx_strand_id
1 'polypeptide(L)'
;MTENLQKDEDISRGNAKVVLTYVLLVVSIYLAVILATTSMKKEEKIEKWDGILKDSDRIAYLTKHNEIRSLAAVGKYRNKEGFPMKFLPTASKMPRLYWDYNLEKAAENRANSCEMPTISETGENIASFKTSSSPFQAALRSVEQMGLEILKYGIKENDISSRDPNIGHATLMLSDAVRRVGCALSECQKTDEKNGEKWYINVCRFDPPGNTIWKSRPRNVIYEEGPTGSLCKKFLNRETGLCEFPN
;
A
#
# COMPACT_ATOMS: atom_id res chain seq x y z
N MET A 1 -24.33 0.63 79.22
CA MET A 1 -23.36 1.51 78.51
C MET A 1 -22.41 0.71 77.61
N THR A 2 -22.20 -0.58 77.87
CA THR A 2 -21.27 -1.47 77.13
C THR A 2 -21.78 -1.98 75.78
N GLU A 3 -23.09 -2.21 75.61
CA GLU A 3 -23.64 -2.71 74.34
C GLU A 3 -23.52 -1.72 73.16
N ASN A 4 -23.66 -0.40 73.42
CA ASN A 4 -23.55 0.61 72.36
C ASN A 4 -22.11 0.75 71.84
N LEU A 5 -21.11 0.65 72.73
CA LEU A 5 -19.69 0.74 72.35
C LEU A 5 -19.26 -0.45 71.46
N GLN A 6 -19.75 -1.66 71.76
CA GLN A 6 -19.43 -2.85 70.98
C GLN A 6 -20.04 -2.79 69.57
N LYS A 7 -21.25 -2.23 69.45
CA LYS A 7 -21.94 -2.06 68.16
C LYS A 7 -21.25 -1.02 67.27
N ASP A 8 -20.75 0.07 67.85
CA ASP A 8 -20.01 1.11 67.12
C ASP A 8 -18.65 0.60 66.63
N GLU A 9 -17.98 -0.26 67.42
CA GLU A 9 -16.71 -0.90 67.05
C GLU A 9 -16.88 -1.90 65.90
N ASP A 10 -17.94 -2.70 65.91
CA ASP A 10 -18.27 -3.63 64.82
C ASP A 10 -18.66 -2.90 63.52
N ILE A 11 -19.37 -1.77 63.59
CA ILE A 11 -19.71 -0.93 62.42
C ILE A 11 -18.43 -0.30 61.84
N SER A 12 -17.56 0.24 62.68
CA SER A 12 -16.26 0.80 62.27
C SER A 12 -15.38 -0.25 61.58
N ARG A 13 -15.32 -1.47 62.14
CA ARG A 13 -14.56 -2.59 61.60
C ARG A 13 -15.16 -3.13 60.30
N GLY A 14 -16.49 -3.12 60.16
CA GLY A 14 -17.20 -3.43 58.92
C GLY A 14 -16.89 -2.44 57.81
N ASN A 15 -16.95 -1.14 58.11
CA ASN A 15 -16.62 -0.07 57.17
C ASN A 15 -15.16 -0.13 56.70
N ALA A 16 -14.22 -0.39 57.61
CA ALA A 16 -12.80 -0.56 57.28
C ALA A 16 -12.55 -1.75 56.31
N LYS A 17 -13.25 -2.88 56.50
CA LYS A 17 -13.16 -4.03 55.59
C LYS A 17 -13.72 -3.73 54.20
N VAL A 18 -14.82 -2.98 54.11
CA VAL A 18 -15.42 -2.57 52.83
C VAL A 18 -14.50 -1.64 52.08
N VAL A 19 -13.92 -0.64 52.76
CA VAL A 19 -12.96 0.30 52.16
C VAL A 19 -11.71 -0.44 51.67
N LEU A 20 -11.15 -1.35 52.48
CA LEU A 20 -9.97 -2.12 52.08
C LEU A 20 -10.27 -3.01 50.86
N THR A 21 -11.44 -3.66 50.82
CA THR A 21 -11.86 -4.49 49.68
C THR A 21 -12.02 -3.66 48.41
N TYR A 22 -12.62 -2.47 48.52
CA TYR A 22 -12.78 -1.55 47.41
C TYR A 22 -11.44 -1.05 46.88
N VAL A 23 -10.52 -0.65 47.76
CA VAL A 23 -9.17 -0.22 47.38
C VAL A 23 -8.41 -1.33 46.67
N LEU A 24 -8.46 -2.57 47.17
CA LEU A 24 -7.82 -3.72 46.53
C LEU A 24 -8.40 -4.04 45.15
N LEU A 25 -9.72 -3.89 44.97
CA LEU A 25 -10.37 -4.04 43.66
C LEU A 25 -9.95 -2.94 42.67
N VAL A 26 -9.90 -1.68 43.11
CA VAL A 26 -9.46 -0.58 42.24
C VAL A 26 -7.99 -0.75 41.83
N VAL A 27 -7.13 -1.16 42.77
CA VAL A 27 -5.71 -1.41 42.48
C VAL A 27 -5.55 -2.59 41.52
N SER A 28 -6.29 -3.69 41.70
CA SER A 28 -6.19 -4.84 40.80
C SER A 28 -6.69 -4.54 39.39
N ILE A 29 -7.77 -3.77 39.25
CA ILE A 29 -8.26 -3.27 37.95
C ILE A 29 -7.23 -2.36 37.30
N TYR A 30 -6.66 -1.42 38.06
CA TYR A 30 -5.65 -0.49 37.54
C TYR A 30 -4.39 -1.22 37.06
N LEU A 31 -3.90 -2.20 37.83
CA LEU A 31 -2.78 -3.06 37.44
C LEU A 31 -3.11 -3.91 36.19
N ALA A 32 -4.31 -4.45 36.09
CA ALA A 32 -4.75 -5.21 34.92
C ALA A 32 -4.82 -4.33 33.66
N VAL A 33 -5.27 -3.07 33.78
CA VAL A 33 -5.28 -2.08 32.70
C VAL A 33 -3.86 -1.71 32.28
N ILE A 34 -2.95 -1.48 33.23
CA ILE A 34 -1.53 -1.23 32.91
C ILE A 34 -0.94 -2.44 32.17
N LEU A 35 -1.13 -3.66 32.66
CA LEU A 35 -0.65 -4.87 31.99
C LEU A 35 -1.21 -5.01 30.57
N ALA A 36 -2.52 -4.78 30.38
CA ALA A 36 -3.15 -4.81 29.06
C ALA A 36 -2.60 -3.73 28.11
N THR A 37 -2.33 -2.51 28.59
CA THR A 37 -1.77 -1.43 27.75
C THR A 37 -0.29 -1.65 27.41
N THR A 38 0.48 -2.31 28.29
CA THR A 38 1.88 -2.69 27.99
C THR A 38 2.00 -3.84 26.99
N SER A 39 0.96 -4.67 26.85
CA SER A 39 0.93 -5.80 25.91
C SER A 39 0.67 -5.40 24.45
N MET A 40 0.42 -4.11 24.15
CA MET A 40 0.00 -3.65 22.80
C MET A 40 1.06 -2.89 21.99
N LYS A 41 2.35 -2.94 22.38
CA LYS A 41 3.43 -2.37 21.55
C LYS A 41 4.52 -3.39 21.27
N LYS A 42 4.19 -4.42 20.50
CA LYS A 42 5.19 -5.14 19.72
C LYS A 42 5.37 -4.34 18.43
N GLU A 43 6.39 -3.47 18.38
CA GLU A 43 6.86 -2.95 17.10
C GLU A 43 7.27 -4.16 16.26
N GLU A 44 6.48 -4.44 15.24
CA GLU A 44 6.78 -5.49 14.28
C GLU A 44 8.05 -5.05 13.55
N LYS A 45 9.19 -5.61 13.97
CA LYS A 45 10.47 -5.40 13.30
C LYS A 45 10.33 -6.06 11.93
N ILE A 46 9.96 -5.28 10.92
CA ILE A 46 9.82 -5.76 9.54
C ILE A 46 11.18 -6.28 9.14
N GLU A 47 11.32 -7.60 9.12
CA GLU A 47 12.54 -8.27 8.71
C GLU A 47 12.73 -8.00 7.21
N LYS A 48 13.93 -7.57 6.84
CA LYS A 48 14.30 -7.40 5.43
C LYS A 48 14.14 -8.75 4.75
N TRP A 49 13.40 -8.79 3.64
CA TRP A 49 13.29 -10.00 2.83
C TRP A 49 14.57 -10.17 2.00
N ASP A 50 15.25 -11.29 2.16
CA ASP A 50 16.45 -11.67 1.40
C ASP A 50 16.07 -12.45 0.13
N GLY A 51 15.21 -11.83 -0.69
CA GLY A 51 14.74 -12.38 -1.96
C GLY A 51 15.72 -12.14 -3.12
N ILE A 52 15.29 -12.51 -4.33
CA ILE A 52 16.09 -12.40 -5.57
C ILE A 52 16.57 -10.96 -5.85
N LEU A 53 15.76 -9.95 -5.52
CA LEU A 53 16.07 -8.56 -5.82
C LEU A 53 17.21 -8.02 -4.95
N LYS A 54 18.08 -7.21 -5.54
CA LYS A 54 19.07 -6.41 -4.82
C LYS A 54 18.45 -5.09 -4.37
N ASP A 55 19.10 -4.39 -3.44
CA ASP A 55 18.61 -3.08 -2.99
C ASP A 55 18.54 -2.05 -4.13
N SER A 56 19.48 -2.09 -5.09
CA SER A 56 19.41 -1.27 -6.31
C SER A 56 18.15 -1.53 -7.13
N ASP A 57 17.68 -2.78 -7.14
CA ASP A 57 16.54 -3.21 -7.93
C ASP A 57 15.24 -2.72 -7.28
N ARG A 58 15.15 -2.85 -5.95
CA ARG A 58 14.06 -2.28 -5.12
C ARG A 58 13.97 -0.77 -5.31
N ILE A 59 15.11 -0.07 -5.26
CA ILE A 59 15.19 1.38 -5.49
C ILE A 59 14.70 1.72 -6.90
N ALA A 60 15.12 0.99 -7.93
CA ALA A 60 14.72 1.26 -9.30
C ALA A 60 13.20 1.06 -9.52
N TYR A 61 12.62 -0.02 -9.00
CA TYR A 61 11.16 -0.21 -9.03
C TYR A 61 10.42 0.93 -8.31
N LEU A 62 10.81 1.22 -7.07
CA LEU A 62 10.17 2.25 -6.26
C LEU A 62 10.27 3.63 -6.92
N THR A 63 11.43 3.94 -7.50
CA THR A 63 11.67 5.19 -8.22
C THR A 63 10.75 5.30 -9.42
N LYS A 64 10.68 4.26 -10.27
CA LYS A 64 9.82 4.27 -11.46
C LYS A 64 8.35 4.49 -11.11
N HIS A 65 7.83 3.83 -10.07
CA HIS A 65 6.45 4.05 -9.62
C HIS A 65 6.23 5.50 -9.15
N ASN A 66 7.14 6.04 -8.34
CA ASN A 66 7.01 7.40 -7.84
C ASN A 66 7.20 8.48 -8.92
N GLU A 67 8.03 8.23 -9.94
CA GLU A 67 8.14 9.09 -11.13
C GLU A 67 6.80 9.19 -11.86
N ILE A 68 6.16 8.05 -12.12
CA ILE A 68 4.86 7.99 -12.80
C ILE A 68 3.77 8.72 -11.98
N ARG A 69 3.74 8.50 -10.66
CA ARG A 69 2.82 9.20 -9.76
C ARG A 69 3.10 10.70 -9.71
N SER A 70 4.37 11.11 -9.74
CA SER A 70 4.76 12.52 -9.78
C SER A 70 4.23 13.19 -11.05
N LEU A 71 4.36 12.53 -12.22
CA LEU A 71 3.83 13.05 -13.48
C LEU A 71 2.33 13.35 -13.38
N ALA A 72 1.55 12.45 -12.77
CA ALA A 72 0.11 12.68 -12.57
C ALA A 72 -0.15 13.79 -11.54
N ALA A 73 0.57 13.78 -10.41
CA ALA A 73 0.39 14.76 -9.34
C ALA A 73 0.54 16.20 -9.82
N VAL A 74 1.51 16.45 -10.70
CA VAL A 74 1.80 17.79 -11.26
C VAL A 74 1.11 18.06 -12.60
N GLY A 75 0.17 17.21 -13.05
CA GLY A 75 -0.60 17.42 -14.28
C GLY A 75 0.21 17.29 -15.57
N LYS A 76 1.29 16.50 -15.56
CA LYS A 76 2.17 16.22 -16.70
C LYS A 76 2.00 14.82 -17.28
N TYR A 77 1.20 13.96 -16.65
CA TYR A 77 0.88 12.64 -17.19
C TYR A 77 0.00 12.79 -18.43
N ARG A 78 0.53 12.37 -19.59
CA ARG A 78 -0.13 12.56 -20.89
C ARG A 78 -1.18 11.47 -21.14
N ASN A 79 -2.32 11.88 -21.66
CA ASN A 79 -3.37 10.98 -22.13
C ASN A 79 -3.16 10.65 -23.61
N LYS A 80 -3.88 9.65 -24.12
CA LYS A 80 -3.92 9.35 -25.55
C LYS A 80 -4.44 10.55 -26.35
N GLU A 81 -3.84 10.79 -27.51
CA GLU A 81 -4.31 11.82 -28.43
C GLU A 81 -5.75 11.53 -28.90
N GLY A 82 -6.55 12.59 -29.05
CA GLY A 82 -7.96 12.50 -29.41
C GLY A 82 -8.93 12.25 -28.24
N PHE A 83 -8.44 12.08 -27.02
CA PHE A 83 -9.29 12.02 -25.82
C PHE A 83 -9.60 13.42 -25.26
N PRO A 84 -10.71 13.58 -24.50
CA PRO A 84 -11.18 14.89 -24.03
C PRO A 84 -10.16 15.67 -23.19
N MET A 85 -9.32 14.96 -22.43
CA MET A 85 -8.25 15.55 -21.63
C MET A 85 -6.89 15.18 -22.20
N LYS A 86 -6.07 16.17 -22.57
CA LYS A 86 -4.70 15.95 -23.11
C LYS A 86 -3.73 15.44 -22.04
N PHE A 87 -3.88 15.92 -20.82
CA PHE A 87 -3.16 15.47 -19.63
C PHE A 87 -4.20 15.10 -18.56
N LEU A 88 -3.86 14.13 -17.72
CA LEU A 88 -4.62 13.81 -16.53
C LEU A 88 -4.63 15.02 -15.55
N PRO A 89 -5.71 15.24 -14.78
CA PRO A 89 -5.83 16.37 -13.86
C PRO A 89 -4.78 16.30 -12.74
N THR A 90 -4.43 17.44 -12.14
CA THR A 90 -3.52 17.49 -10.98
C THR A 90 -4.13 16.78 -9.77
N ALA A 91 -3.28 16.19 -8.93
CA ALA A 91 -3.72 15.47 -7.73
C ALA A 91 -3.56 16.33 -6.48
N SER A 92 -4.61 16.44 -5.67
CA SER A 92 -4.60 17.22 -4.44
C SER A 92 -3.80 16.55 -3.32
N LYS A 93 -3.66 15.22 -3.35
CA LYS A 93 -3.00 14.44 -2.28
C LYS A 93 -2.30 13.16 -2.71
N MET A 94 -1.61 13.15 -3.86
CA MET A 94 -0.93 11.94 -4.36
C MET A 94 0.17 11.47 -3.39
N PRO A 95 0.04 10.32 -2.71
CA PRO A 95 1.08 9.82 -1.80
C PRO A 95 2.34 9.37 -2.54
N ARG A 96 3.51 9.62 -1.95
CA ARG A 96 4.72 8.86 -2.25
C ARG A 96 4.52 7.41 -1.80
N LEU A 97 4.95 6.45 -2.62
CA LEU A 97 4.97 5.04 -2.24
C LEU A 97 6.23 4.70 -1.44
N TYR A 98 6.08 3.76 -0.52
CA TYR A 98 7.17 3.13 0.23
C TYR A 98 7.33 1.67 -0.19
N TRP A 99 8.57 1.16 -0.12
CA TRP A 99 8.82 -0.27 -0.34
C TRP A 99 8.34 -1.08 0.87
N ASP A 100 7.73 -2.22 0.61
CA ASP A 100 7.28 -3.16 1.64
C ASP A 100 7.80 -4.57 1.34
N TYR A 101 8.59 -5.11 2.27
CA TYR A 101 9.22 -6.42 2.12
C TYR A 101 8.23 -7.59 2.19
N ASN A 102 7.09 -7.44 2.88
CA ASN A 102 6.05 -8.45 2.89
C ASN A 102 5.32 -8.49 1.54
N LEU A 103 5.09 -7.34 0.92
CA LEU A 103 4.56 -7.27 -0.45
C LEU A 103 5.54 -7.85 -1.47
N GLU A 104 6.85 -7.60 -1.31
CA GLU A 104 7.89 -8.22 -2.15
C GLU A 104 7.87 -9.74 -2.03
N LYS A 105 7.87 -10.29 -0.81
CA LYS A 105 7.77 -11.72 -0.57
C LYS A 105 6.50 -12.32 -1.18
N ALA A 106 5.37 -11.63 -1.05
CA ALA A 106 4.10 -12.07 -1.63
C ALA A 106 4.12 -12.01 -3.17
N ALA A 107 4.77 -11.00 -3.76
CA ALA A 107 4.98 -10.89 -5.19
C ALA A 107 5.91 -12.00 -5.71
N GLU A 108 6.94 -12.37 -4.96
CA GLU A 108 7.87 -13.44 -5.33
C GLU A 108 7.18 -14.80 -5.34
N ASN A 109 6.39 -15.11 -4.32
CA ASN A 109 5.57 -16.32 -4.30
C ASN A 109 4.62 -16.38 -5.51
N ARG A 110 4.02 -15.24 -5.87
CA ARG A 110 3.14 -15.13 -7.05
C ARG A 110 3.89 -15.34 -8.36
N ALA A 111 5.08 -14.72 -8.51
CA ALA A 111 5.88 -14.81 -9.72
C ALA A 111 6.45 -16.23 -9.91
N ASN A 112 6.82 -16.90 -8.82
CA ASN A 112 7.33 -18.28 -8.82
C ASN A 112 6.28 -19.32 -9.24
N SER A 113 4.97 -19.01 -9.19
CA SER A 113 3.95 -19.92 -9.72
C SER A 113 4.03 -20.04 -11.24
N CYS A 114 4.64 -19.07 -11.93
CA CYS A 114 4.76 -19.07 -13.38
C CYS A 114 3.41 -19.20 -14.10
N GLU A 115 2.37 -18.56 -13.54
CA GLU A 115 1.02 -18.59 -14.08
C GLU A 115 0.51 -17.18 -14.36
N MET A 116 0.10 -16.93 -15.60
CA MET A 116 -0.64 -15.72 -15.94
C MET A 116 -2.09 -15.88 -15.49
N PRO A 117 -2.64 -14.92 -14.72
CA PRO A 117 -3.99 -15.03 -14.24
C PRO A 117 -4.97 -14.86 -15.40
N THR A 118 -6.09 -15.58 -15.34
CA THR A 118 -7.21 -15.38 -16.26
C THR A 118 -8.02 -14.14 -15.92
N ILE A 119 -7.93 -13.67 -14.67
CA ILE A 119 -8.63 -12.50 -14.13
C ILE A 119 -7.63 -11.66 -13.33
N SER A 120 -7.60 -10.35 -13.56
CA SER A 120 -6.76 -9.43 -12.78
C SER A 120 -7.15 -9.45 -11.30
N GLU A 121 -6.18 -9.71 -10.42
CA GLU A 121 -6.34 -9.60 -8.98
C GLU A 121 -6.24 -8.13 -8.54
N THR A 122 -7.07 -7.71 -7.58
CA THR A 122 -6.96 -6.38 -6.99
C THR A 122 -5.63 -6.24 -6.25
N GLY A 123 -4.92 -5.13 -6.46
CA GLY A 123 -3.64 -4.88 -5.79
C GLY A 123 -2.46 -5.59 -6.42
N GLU A 124 -2.57 -6.07 -7.66
CA GLU A 124 -1.50 -6.74 -8.38
C GLU A 124 -1.36 -6.21 -9.82
N ASN A 125 -0.14 -5.88 -10.20
CA ASN A 125 0.27 -5.74 -11.59
C ASN A 125 1.18 -6.91 -11.97
N ILE A 126 0.90 -7.56 -13.09
CA ILE A 126 1.68 -8.71 -13.58
C ILE A 126 2.02 -8.55 -15.07
N ALA A 127 3.26 -8.85 -15.42
CA ALA A 127 3.73 -8.91 -16.79
C ALA A 127 4.48 -10.22 -17.04
N SER A 128 4.32 -10.78 -18.23
CA SER A 128 5.16 -11.87 -18.73
C SER A 128 5.93 -11.43 -19.96
N PHE A 129 7.18 -11.87 -20.07
CA PHE A 129 8.03 -11.59 -21.21
C PHE A 129 9.08 -12.67 -21.39
N LYS A 130 9.59 -12.79 -22.62
CA LYS A 130 10.76 -13.60 -22.93
C LYS A 130 11.95 -12.68 -23.21
N THR A 131 13.12 -13.03 -22.71
CA THR A 131 14.36 -12.32 -23.05
C THR A 131 15.58 -13.22 -22.90
N SER A 132 16.55 -13.07 -23.81
CA SER A 132 17.90 -13.62 -23.69
C SER A 132 18.88 -12.64 -23.02
N SER A 133 18.41 -11.42 -22.70
CA SER A 133 19.21 -10.30 -22.19
C SER A 133 18.87 -9.98 -20.73
N SER A 134 19.34 -8.84 -20.21
CA SER A 134 19.14 -8.35 -18.82
C SER A 134 17.67 -8.45 -18.36
N PRO A 135 17.31 -9.48 -17.55
CA PRO A 135 15.91 -9.74 -17.19
C PRO A 135 15.32 -8.62 -16.34
N PHE A 136 16.12 -8.06 -15.44
CA PHE A 136 15.70 -6.95 -14.60
C PHE A 136 15.37 -5.69 -15.41
N GLN A 137 16.15 -5.37 -16.44
CA GLN A 137 15.84 -4.23 -17.31
C GLN A 137 14.57 -4.46 -18.12
N ALA A 138 14.30 -5.69 -18.55
CA ALA A 138 13.02 -6.04 -19.18
C ALA A 138 11.85 -5.91 -18.18
N ALA A 139 12.05 -6.31 -16.93
CA ALA A 139 11.06 -6.15 -15.87
C ALA A 139 10.75 -4.67 -15.58
N LEU A 140 11.77 -3.82 -15.47
CA LEU A 140 11.57 -2.38 -15.25
C LEU A 140 10.86 -1.71 -16.43
N ARG A 141 11.19 -2.10 -17.67
CA ARG A 141 10.44 -1.67 -18.88
C ARG A 141 8.98 -2.11 -18.83
N SER A 142 8.68 -3.31 -18.33
CA SER A 142 7.28 -3.75 -18.19
C SER A 142 6.50 -2.89 -17.20
N VAL A 143 7.12 -2.44 -16.10
CA VAL A 143 6.51 -1.50 -15.14
C VAL A 143 6.25 -0.15 -15.79
N GLU A 144 7.20 0.37 -16.58
CA GLU A 144 7.01 1.60 -17.33
C GLU A 144 5.87 1.47 -18.37
N GLN A 145 5.80 0.37 -19.11
CA GLN A 145 4.74 0.13 -20.09
C GLN A 145 3.36 0.05 -19.45
N MET A 146 3.22 -0.69 -18.34
CA MET A 146 2.00 -0.74 -17.53
C MET A 146 1.63 0.65 -17.01
N GLY A 147 2.61 1.42 -16.56
CA GLY A 147 2.44 2.79 -16.12
C GLY A 147 2.14 3.82 -17.22
N LEU A 148 2.18 3.43 -18.50
CA LEU A 148 1.89 4.27 -19.65
C LEU A 148 0.61 3.83 -20.40
N GLU A 149 -0.17 2.92 -19.86
CA GLU A 149 -1.38 2.40 -20.53
C GLU A 149 -2.38 3.50 -20.89
N ILE A 150 -2.60 4.48 -20.01
CA ILE A 150 -3.51 5.60 -20.30
C ILE A 150 -3.00 6.44 -21.50
N LEU A 151 -1.69 6.55 -21.71
CA LEU A 151 -1.14 7.19 -22.91
C LEU A 151 -1.46 6.38 -24.18
N LYS A 152 -1.52 5.05 -24.09
CA LYS A 152 -1.75 4.12 -25.21
C LYS A 152 -3.22 3.92 -25.54
N TYR A 153 -4.07 3.80 -24.53
CA TYR A 153 -5.48 3.41 -24.65
C TYR A 153 -6.45 4.57 -24.42
N GLY A 154 -6.04 5.54 -23.61
CA GLY A 154 -6.81 6.73 -23.32
C GLY A 154 -7.81 6.54 -22.18
N ILE A 155 -8.16 7.64 -21.52
CA ILE A 155 -9.23 7.69 -20.53
C ILE A 155 -10.06 8.97 -20.72
N LYS A 156 -11.39 8.88 -20.60
CA LYS A 156 -12.29 10.03 -20.84
C LYS A 156 -12.27 11.03 -19.68
N GLU A 157 -12.23 10.50 -18.47
CA GLU A 157 -12.26 11.21 -17.20
C GLU A 157 -11.47 10.42 -16.16
N ASN A 158 -11.06 11.04 -15.06
CA ASN A 158 -10.32 10.39 -13.98
C ASN A 158 -11.25 9.49 -13.13
N ASP A 159 -11.83 8.47 -13.75
CA ASP A 159 -12.84 7.59 -13.16
C ASP A 159 -12.53 6.12 -13.47
N ILE A 160 -12.71 5.23 -12.47
CA ILE A 160 -12.46 3.79 -12.55
C ILE A 160 -13.74 2.94 -12.60
N SER A 161 -14.92 3.53 -12.67
CA SER A 161 -16.24 2.88 -12.66
C SER A 161 -16.45 1.96 -13.85
N SER A 162 -15.89 2.30 -15.01
CA SER A 162 -16.00 1.49 -16.23
C SER A 162 -15.12 0.23 -16.19
N ARG A 163 -14.13 0.17 -15.28
CA ARG A 163 -13.15 -0.92 -15.15
C ARG A 163 -12.54 -1.35 -16.49
N ASP A 164 -12.07 -0.38 -17.28
CA ASP A 164 -11.42 -0.68 -18.56
C ASP A 164 -10.15 -1.54 -18.32
N PRO A 165 -10.13 -2.80 -18.81
CA PRO A 165 -9.03 -3.72 -18.56
C PRO A 165 -7.73 -3.28 -19.23
N ASN A 166 -7.76 -2.37 -20.21
CA ASN A 166 -6.56 -1.92 -20.93
C ASN A 166 -5.73 -0.89 -20.15
N ILE A 167 -6.31 -0.27 -19.12
CA ILE A 167 -5.65 0.76 -18.29
C ILE A 167 -5.59 0.37 -16.81
N GLY A 168 -5.92 -0.88 -16.50
CA GLY A 168 -6.00 -1.40 -15.14
C GLY A 168 -4.68 -1.27 -14.39
N HIS A 169 -3.55 -1.50 -15.05
CA HIS A 169 -2.25 -1.44 -14.39
C HIS A 169 -1.84 0.01 -14.10
N ALA A 170 -2.05 0.92 -15.07
CA ALA A 170 -1.78 2.36 -14.87
C ALA A 170 -2.66 2.96 -13.76
N THR A 171 -3.97 2.67 -13.78
CA THR A 171 -4.90 3.17 -12.76
C THR A 171 -4.55 2.67 -11.36
N LEU A 172 -4.06 1.42 -11.23
CA LEU A 172 -3.58 0.90 -9.95
C LEU A 172 -2.34 1.67 -9.47
N MET A 173 -1.33 1.83 -10.33
CA MET A 173 -0.10 2.58 -10.01
C MET A 173 -0.36 4.04 -9.63
N LEU A 174 -1.38 4.65 -10.24
CA LEU A 174 -1.78 6.04 -10.00
C LEU A 174 -2.77 6.20 -8.83
N SER A 175 -3.23 5.12 -8.21
CA SER A 175 -4.26 5.23 -7.18
C SER A 175 -3.75 5.97 -5.94
N ASP A 176 -4.49 7.00 -5.49
CA ASP A 176 -4.17 7.71 -4.25
C ASP A 176 -4.55 6.94 -2.98
N ALA A 177 -5.16 5.77 -3.12
CA ALA A 177 -5.42 4.85 -2.01
C ALA A 177 -4.14 4.11 -1.61
N VAL A 178 -3.30 3.76 -2.59
CA VAL A 178 -2.10 2.96 -2.41
C VAL A 178 -1.04 3.74 -1.63
N ARG A 179 -0.31 3.05 -0.75
CA ARG A 179 0.76 3.61 0.08
C ARG A 179 2.08 2.84 -0.06
N ARG A 180 1.98 1.54 -0.34
CA ARG A 180 3.12 0.62 -0.34
C ARG A 180 3.14 -0.22 -1.59
N VAL A 181 4.34 -0.59 -2.02
CA VAL A 181 4.59 -1.48 -3.15
C VAL A 181 5.72 -2.44 -2.82
N GLY A 182 5.61 -3.68 -3.28
CA GLY A 182 6.71 -4.63 -3.34
C GLY A 182 6.60 -5.43 -4.64
N CYS A 183 7.73 -5.60 -5.33
CA CYS A 183 7.78 -6.29 -6.60
C CYS A 183 8.75 -7.46 -6.57
N ALA A 184 8.58 -8.41 -7.48
CA ALA A 184 9.47 -9.54 -7.68
C ALA A 184 9.54 -9.94 -9.15
N LEU A 185 10.64 -10.60 -9.50
CA LEU A 185 10.93 -11.11 -10.84
C LEU A 185 11.37 -12.56 -10.72
N SER A 186 10.67 -13.46 -11.41
CA SER A 186 10.99 -14.89 -11.42
C SER A 186 11.21 -15.40 -12.84
N GLU A 187 12.25 -16.22 -13.00
CA GLU A 187 12.48 -17.01 -14.22
C GLU A 187 11.58 -18.25 -14.20
N CYS A 188 10.89 -18.51 -15.30
CA CYS A 188 9.95 -19.62 -15.43
C CYS A 188 10.52 -20.75 -16.28
N GLN A 189 10.44 -21.98 -15.74
CA GLN A 189 10.96 -23.19 -16.37
C GLN A 189 10.03 -23.68 -17.50
N LYS A 190 10.02 -22.95 -18.63
CA LYS A 190 9.58 -23.43 -19.94
C LYS A 190 10.41 -22.72 -21.01
N THR A 191 11.56 -23.29 -21.36
CA THR A 191 12.34 -22.81 -22.50
C THR A 191 11.87 -23.52 -23.77
N ASP A 192 11.21 -22.78 -24.66
CA ASP A 192 11.34 -23.06 -26.09
C ASP A 192 12.77 -22.63 -26.45
N GLU A 193 13.72 -23.56 -26.28
CA GLU A 193 15.17 -23.32 -26.38
C GLU A 193 15.64 -22.84 -27.76
N LYS A 194 14.76 -22.80 -28.76
CA LYS A 194 15.12 -22.53 -30.16
C LYS A 194 15.86 -21.21 -30.36
N ASN A 195 15.69 -20.21 -29.48
CA ASN A 195 16.29 -18.88 -29.60
C ASN A 195 17.11 -18.42 -28.37
N GLY A 196 17.29 -19.27 -27.35
CA GLY A 196 18.01 -18.89 -26.10
C GLY A 196 17.31 -17.86 -25.21
N GLU A 197 16.05 -17.52 -25.49
CA GLU A 197 15.24 -16.65 -24.63
C GLU A 197 14.68 -17.43 -23.44
N LYS A 198 14.76 -16.82 -22.25
CA LYS A 198 14.16 -17.34 -21.03
C LYS A 198 12.85 -16.59 -20.77
N TRP A 199 11.84 -17.31 -20.28
CA TRP A 199 10.56 -16.74 -19.91
C TRP A 199 10.61 -16.23 -18.46
N TYR A 200 10.08 -15.04 -18.22
CA TYR A 200 10.00 -14.43 -16.90
C TYR A 200 8.59 -13.91 -16.61
N ILE A 201 8.26 -13.89 -15.32
CA ILE A 201 7.10 -13.18 -14.77
C ILE A 201 7.59 -12.10 -13.82
N ASN A 202 7.09 -10.88 -14.01
CA ASN A 202 7.30 -9.73 -13.14
C ASN A 202 5.98 -9.39 -12.44
N VAL A 203 5.99 -9.31 -11.12
CA VAL A 203 4.82 -9.02 -10.28
C VAL A 203 5.12 -7.81 -9.41
N CYS A 204 4.20 -6.87 -9.30
CA CYS A 204 4.19 -5.83 -8.27
C CYS A 204 2.87 -5.89 -7.50
N ARG A 205 2.95 -5.95 -6.17
CA ARG A 205 1.79 -5.91 -5.28
C ARG A 205 1.72 -4.59 -4.53
N PHE A 206 0.50 -4.16 -4.26
CA PHE A 206 0.19 -2.84 -3.72
C PHE A 206 -0.67 -2.94 -2.46
N ASP A 207 -0.38 -2.11 -1.47
CA ASP A 207 -1.20 -1.98 -0.25
C ASP A 207 -1.48 -0.50 0.07
N PRO A 208 -2.74 -0.12 0.35
CA PRO A 208 -3.97 -0.83 0.00
C PRO A 208 -4.05 -1.19 -1.50
N PRO A 209 -4.89 -2.15 -1.92
CA PRO A 209 -4.84 -2.74 -3.27
C PRO A 209 -5.23 -1.82 -4.44
N GLY A 210 -5.56 -0.54 -4.22
CA GLY A 210 -6.00 0.37 -5.28
C GLY A 210 -7.21 -0.14 -6.08
N ASN A 211 -7.57 0.54 -7.17
CA ASN A 211 -8.65 0.16 -8.11
C ASN A 211 -9.96 -0.36 -7.47
N THR A 212 -10.24 0.07 -6.24
CA THR A 212 -11.35 -0.43 -5.44
C THR A 212 -12.42 0.64 -5.40
N ILE A 213 -13.63 0.26 -5.81
CA ILE A 213 -14.82 1.10 -5.73
C ILE A 213 -15.34 1.03 -4.29
N TRP A 214 -15.07 2.08 -3.51
CA TRP A 214 -15.51 2.19 -2.13
C TRP A 214 -16.84 2.94 -2.04
N LYS A 215 -17.87 2.32 -1.45
CA LYS A 215 -19.17 2.99 -1.22
C LYS A 215 -19.05 4.27 -0.37
N SER A 216 -17.98 4.39 0.42
CA SER A 216 -17.68 5.55 1.27
C SER A 216 -16.89 6.66 0.57
N ARG A 217 -16.37 6.44 -0.64
CA ARG A 217 -15.70 7.50 -1.41
C ARG A 217 -16.74 8.34 -2.16
N PRO A 218 -16.62 9.68 -2.15
CA PRO A 218 -17.56 10.55 -2.83
C PRO A 218 -17.56 10.36 -4.36
N ARG A 219 -16.49 9.80 -4.94
CA ARG A 219 -16.37 9.43 -6.36
C ARG A 219 -15.44 8.21 -6.55
N ASN A 220 -15.69 7.42 -7.60
CA ASN A 220 -14.84 6.31 -8.05
C ASN A 220 -13.67 6.82 -8.90
N VAL A 221 -12.85 7.69 -8.33
CA VAL A 221 -11.70 8.29 -9.04
C VAL A 221 -10.42 7.51 -8.81
N ILE A 222 -9.46 7.63 -9.74
CA ILE A 222 -8.11 7.07 -9.56
C ILE A 222 -7.45 7.76 -8.36
N TYR A 223 -7.51 9.09 -8.34
CA TYR A 223 -7.04 9.93 -7.26
C TYR A 223 -7.89 11.20 -7.11
N GLU A 224 -7.85 11.82 -5.93
CA GLU A 224 -8.54 13.08 -5.69
C GLU A 224 -7.90 14.24 -6.47
N GLU A 225 -8.70 14.87 -7.31
CA GLU A 225 -8.30 16.03 -8.11
C GLU A 225 -8.19 17.30 -7.27
N GLY A 226 -7.33 18.22 -7.71
CA GLY A 226 -7.21 19.57 -7.16
C GLY A 226 -5.81 20.12 -7.33
N PRO A 227 -5.54 21.36 -6.87
CA PRO A 227 -4.20 21.93 -6.96
C PRO A 227 -3.17 20.99 -6.34
N THR A 228 -2.04 20.79 -7.03
CA THR A 228 -1.02 19.81 -6.68
C THR A 228 -0.67 19.89 -5.20
N GLY A 229 -0.91 18.80 -4.48
CA GLY A 229 -0.55 18.66 -3.08
C GLY A 229 -1.30 19.57 -2.10
N SER A 230 -2.37 20.24 -2.52
CA SER A 230 -3.19 21.13 -1.66
C SER A 230 -3.70 20.47 -0.38
N LEU A 231 -3.86 19.15 -0.37
CA LEU A 231 -4.30 18.36 0.77
C LEU A 231 -3.16 17.57 1.45
N CYS A 232 -1.90 17.71 1.00
CA CYS A 232 -0.73 17.13 1.69
C CYS A 232 -0.37 17.87 2.99
N LYS A 233 -0.89 19.08 3.22
CA LYS A 233 -0.50 19.95 4.34
C LYS A 233 1.03 20.15 4.37
N LYS A 234 1.68 19.90 5.52
CA LYS A 234 3.13 20.01 5.69
C LYS A 234 3.95 18.89 5.03
N PHE A 235 3.30 17.85 4.49
CA PHE A 235 3.96 16.68 3.91
C PHE A 235 4.21 16.79 2.40
N LEU A 236 3.96 17.95 1.79
CA LEU A 236 4.18 18.14 0.36
C LEU A 236 5.67 18.22 0.03
N ASN A 237 6.15 17.29 -0.79
CA ASN A 237 7.40 17.45 -1.51
C ASN A 237 7.15 18.32 -2.76
N ARG A 238 7.69 19.54 -2.77
CA ARG A 238 7.43 20.52 -3.84
C ARG A 238 8.07 20.17 -5.19
N GLU A 239 9.12 19.37 -5.19
CA GLU A 239 9.82 18.99 -6.42
C GLU A 239 9.00 17.93 -7.19
N THR A 240 8.43 16.97 -6.46
CA THR A 240 7.71 15.83 -7.05
C THR A 240 6.20 16.03 -7.07
N GLY A 241 5.66 16.93 -6.23
CA GLY A 241 4.22 17.08 -6.01
C GLY A 241 3.59 15.96 -5.18
N LEU A 242 4.39 15.05 -4.62
CA LEU A 242 3.93 13.92 -3.82
C LEU A 242 3.79 14.28 -2.33
N CYS A 243 2.82 13.67 -1.64
CA CYS A 243 2.70 13.72 -0.19
C CYS A 243 3.57 12.64 0.45
N GLU A 244 4.51 13.03 1.30
CA GLU A 244 5.38 12.14 2.08
C GLU A 244 4.77 11.94 3.49
N PHE A 245 3.64 11.23 3.54
CA PHE A 245 3.01 10.90 4.81
C PHE A 245 3.91 9.96 5.64
N PRO A 246 3.89 10.06 6.97
CA PRO A 246 4.58 9.08 7.82
C PRO A 246 4.09 7.66 7.50
N ASN A 247 5.03 6.72 7.34
CA ASN A 247 4.75 5.31 7.09
C ASN A 247 4.36 4.56 8.38
#